data_AF-A0A521M2P2-F1
#
_entry.id   AF-A0A521M2P2-F1
#
_cell.length_a   1.000
_cell.length_b   1.000
_cell.length_c   1.000
_cell.angle_alpha   90.00
_cell.angle_beta   90.00
_cell.angle_gamma   90.00
#
_symmetry.space_group_name_H-M   'P 1'
#
loop_
_entity.id
_entity.type
_entity.pdbx_description
1 polymer ?
#
loop_
_entity_poly.entity_id
_entity_poly.type
_entity_poly.pdbx_seq_one_letter_code
_entity_poly.pdbx_strand_id
1 'polypeptide(L)'
;MSGRPLVVESFRLDVEQETPFSAFYHHEFLPAVLGDAGGVRDTWRYQEHQVTGSLRYYRKQFFTIHECDARADAEALIEILRQRTADGAMGVWAG
;
A
#
# COMPACT_ATOMS: atom_id res chain seq x y z
N MET A 1 -18.40 -20.59 -7.12
CA MET A 1 -17.29 -19.77 -7.65
C MET A 1 -16.18 -19.78 -6.62
N SER A 2 -14.97 -20.23 -6.97
CA SER A 2 -13.81 -19.99 -6.12
C SER A 2 -13.55 -18.49 -6.13
N GLY A 3 -13.50 -17.84 -4.97
CA GLY A 3 -13.11 -16.43 -4.89
C GLY A 3 -11.65 -16.27 -5.34
N ARG A 4 -11.31 -15.07 -5.82
CA ARG A 4 -9.91 -14.69 -6.05
C ARG A 4 -9.27 -14.24 -4.73
N PRO A 5 -7.98 -14.55 -4.49
CA PRO A 5 -7.27 -14.05 -3.32
C PRO A 5 -7.15 -12.53 -3.34
N LEU A 6 -7.27 -11.92 -2.16
CA LEU A 6 -7.03 -10.51 -1.94
C LEU A 6 -5.85 -10.33 -0.99
N VAL A 7 -4.95 -9.42 -1.32
CA VAL A 7 -3.92 -8.90 -0.40
C VAL A 7 -4.35 -7.51 0.03
N VAL A 8 -4.34 -7.25 1.34
CA VAL A 8 -4.72 -5.96 1.91
C VAL A 8 -3.55 -5.36 2.65
N GLU A 9 -3.10 -4.20 2.20
CA GLU A 9 -2.12 -3.36 2.87
C GLU A 9 -2.83 -2.30 3.70
N SER A 10 -2.38 -2.12 4.94
CA SER A 10 -2.87 -1.11 5.86
C SER A 10 -1.70 -0.23 6.29
N PHE A 11 -1.82 1.08 6.07
CA PHE A 11 -0.75 2.01 6.39
C PHE A 11 -1.31 3.28 7.03
N ARG A 12 -0.61 3.77 8.05
CA ARG A 12 -0.94 5.01 8.74
C ARG A 12 0.16 6.03 8.54
N LEU A 13 -0.24 7.27 8.35
CA LEU A 13 0.67 8.37 8.07
C LEU A 13 0.22 9.64 8.77
N ASP A 14 1.17 10.45 9.25
CA ASP A 14 0.88 11.79 9.72
C ASP A 14 0.24 12.64 8.60
N VAL A 15 -0.73 13.49 8.96
CA VAL A 15 -1.55 14.24 7.99
C VAL A 15 -0.69 15.10 7.06
N GLU A 16 0.38 15.68 7.61
CA GLU A 16 1.31 16.57 6.92
C GLU A 16 2.10 15.85 5.81
N GLN A 17 2.23 14.53 5.89
CA GLN A 17 2.97 13.73 4.91
C GLN A 17 2.08 13.17 3.79
N GLU A 18 0.75 13.39 3.82
CA GLU A 18 -0.19 12.82 2.84
C GLU A 18 0.22 13.10 1.39
N THR A 19 0.39 14.37 1.04
CA THR A 19 0.68 14.77 -0.34
C THR A 19 2.00 14.17 -0.85
N PRO A 20 3.14 14.34 -0.16
CA PRO A 20 4.40 13.79 -0.66
C PRO A 20 4.40 12.24 -0.62
N PHE A 21 3.75 11.60 0.35
CA PHE A 21 3.60 10.15 0.37
C PHE A 21 2.75 9.63 -0.79
N SER A 22 1.62 10.27 -1.08
CA SER A 22 0.76 9.85 -2.20
C SER A 22 1.50 9.94 -3.53
N ALA A 23 2.31 10.97 -3.74
CA ALA A 23 3.15 11.09 -4.92
C ALA A 23 4.16 9.93 -5.03
N PHE A 24 4.94 9.70 -3.96
CA PHE A 24 5.89 8.60 -3.89
C PHE A 24 5.23 7.23 -4.12
N TYR A 25 4.12 6.95 -3.41
CA TYR A 25 3.47 5.66 -3.45
C TYR A 25 2.93 5.36 -4.85
N HIS A 26 2.32 6.33 -5.53
CA HIS A 26 1.71 6.13 -6.83
C HIS A 26 2.70 6.12 -8.00
N HIS A 27 3.78 6.89 -7.91
CA HIS A 27 4.71 7.04 -9.03
C HIS A 27 5.97 6.19 -8.91
N GLU A 28 6.33 5.77 -7.70
CA GLU A 28 7.57 5.03 -7.45
C GLU A 28 7.30 3.67 -6.84
N PHE A 29 6.69 3.61 -5.65
CA PHE A 29 6.56 2.37 -4.89
C PHE A 29 5.64 1.35 -5.56
N LEU A 30 4.38 1.71 -5.80
CA LEU A 30 3.38 0.79 -6.33
C LEU A 30 3.75 0.28 -7.73
N PRO A 31 4.19 1.11 -8.69
CA PRO A 31 4.67 0.61 -9.97
C PRO A 31 5.82 -0.38 -9.84
N ALA A 32 6.75 -0.14 -8.90
CA ALA A 32 7.88 -1.04 -8.70
C ALA A 32 7.49 -2.36 -8.02
N VAL A 33 6.50 -2.35 -7.12
CA VAL A 33 5.90 -3.59 -6.56
C VAL A 33 5.20 -4.39 -7.66
N LEU A 34 4.34 -3.73 -8.45
CA LEU A 34 3.57 -4.39 -9.51
C LEU A 34 4.45 -4.85 -10.69
N GLY A 35 5.60 -4.20 -10.91
CA GLY A 35 6.59 -4.64 -11.90
C GLY A 35 7.30 -5.94 -11.52
N ASP A 36 7.51 -6.16 -10.21
CA ASP A 36 8.10 -7.40 -9.69
C ASP A 36 7.07 -8.51 -9.48
N ALA A 37 5.82 -8.13 -9.19
CA ALA A 37 4.74 -9.06 -8.91
C ALA A 37 4.06 -9.56 -10.19
N GLY A 38 4.02 -10.88 -10.38
CA GLY A 38 3.15 -11.51 -11.37
C GLY A 38 1.73 -11.70 -10.83
N GLY A 39 0.73 -11.68 -11.72
CA GLY A 39 -0.63 -12.15 -11.39
C GLY A 39 -1.48 -11.18 -10.56
N VAL A 40 -1.09 -9.91 -10.43
CA VAL A 40 -1.96 -8.86 -9.89
C VAL A 40 -2.87 -8.34 -11.00
N ARG A 41 -4.17 -8.45 -10.81
CA ARG A 41 -5.17 -8.10 -11.81
C ARG A 41 -5.66 -6.67 -11.65
N ASP A 42 -6.01 -6.31 -10.43
CA ASP A 42 -6.59 -5.01 -10.10
C ASP A 42 -6.03 -4.53 -8.76
N THR A 43 -5.98 -3.21 -8.59
CA THR A 43 -5.53 -2.57 -7.35
C THR A 43 -6.40 -1.37 -7.05
N TRP A 44 -6.95 -1.32 -5.83
CA TRP A 44 -7.76 -0.20 -5.35
C TRP A 44 -7.15 0.35 -4.07
N ARG A 45 -7.07 1.68 -3.99
CA ARG A 45 -6.59 2.37 -2.80
C ARG A 45 -7.70 3.22 -2.22
N TYR A 46 -7.93 3.04 -0.93
CA TYR A 46 -8.85 3.80 -0.12
C TYR A 46 -8.06 4.68 0.84
N GLN A 47 -8.55 5.88 1.01
CA GLN A 47 -8.00 6.85 1.92
C GLN A 47 -9.10 7.33 2.85
N GLU A 48 -8.76 7.46 4.13
CA GLU A 48 -9.63 8.12 5.09
C GLU A 48 -9.72 9.63 4.79
N HIS A 49 -10.94 10.10 4.53
CA HIS A 49 -11.26 11.50 4.28
C HIS A 49 -11.86 12.17 5.52
N GLN A 50 -11.91 13.51 5.52
CA GLN A 50 -12.39 14.35 6.66
C GLN A 50 -11.53 14.30 7.93
N VAL A 51 -10.33 13.76 7.79
CA VAL A 51 -9.25 13.99 8.73
C VAL A 51 -8.63 15.34 8.41
N THR A 52 -9.09 16.39 9.09
CA THR A 52 -8.56 17.74 8.96
C THR A 52 -8.24 18.31 10.33
N GLY A 53 -7.02 18.79 10.53
CA GLY A 53 -6.59 19.48 11.75
C GLY A 53 -5.24 19.01 12.28
N SER A 54 -4.52 19.92 12.94
CA SER A 54 -3.20 19.73 13.55
C SER A 54 -3.26 18.93 14.87
N LEU A 55 -4.08 17.87 14.91
CA LEU A 55 -4.17 17.04 16.10
C LEU A 55 -2.95 16.11 16.09
N ARG A 56 -1.98 16.44 16.95
CA ARG A 56 -0.75 15.70 17.30
C ARG A 56 -0.90 14.17 17.45
N TYR A 57 -2.13 13.66 17.52
CA TYR A 57 -2.48 12.26 17.74
C TYR A 57 -3.24 11.60 16.58
N TYR A 58 -3.49 12.34 15.50
CA TYR A 58 -4.27 11.83 14.37
C TYR A 58 -3.37 11.47 13.20
N ARG A 59 -3.45 10.22 12.76
CA ARG A 59 -2.80 9.71 11.54
C ARG A 59 -3.86 9.30 10.54
N LYS A 60 -3.69 9.66 9.27
CA LYS A 60 -4.54 9.19 8.17
C LYS A 60 -4.30 7.71 7.92
N GLN A 61 -5.40 6.98 7.79
CA GLN A 61 -5.37 5.58 7.39
C GLN A 61 -5.51 5.44 5.86
N PHE A 62 -4.68 4.57 5.30
CA PHE A 62 -4.78 4.09 3.93
C PHE A 62 -5.01 2.58 3.92
N PHE A 63 -5.80 2.12 2.96
CA PHE A 63 -5.95 0.72 2.63
C PHE A 63 -5.72 0.51 1.14
N THR A 64 -4.78 -0.35 0.78
CA THR A 64 -4.62 -0.78 -0.61
C THR A 64 -5.02 -2.25 -0.71
N ILE A 65 -5.87 -2.58 -1.68
CA ILE A 65 -6.36 -3.93 -1.92
C ILE A 65 -5.88 -4.35 -3.31
N HIS A 66 -5.22 -5.50 -3.37
CA HIS A 66 -4.77 -6.13 -4.61
C HIS A 66 -5.57 -7.42 -4.84
N GLU A 67 -6.22 -7.51 -6.00
CA GLU A 67 -6.82 -8.76 -6.47
C GLU A 67 -5.79 -9.56 -7.25
N CYS A 68 -5.56 -10.81 -6.84
CA CYS A 68 -4.58 -11.72 -7.47
C CYS A 68 -5.29 -12.87 -8.20
N ASP A 69 -4.65 -13.40 -9.25
CA ASP A 69 -5.21 -14.50 -10.04
C ASP A 69 -5.19 -15.84 -9.27
N ALA A 70 -4.10 -16.14 -8.56
CA ALA A 70 -3.97 -17.33 -7.73
C ALA A 70 -3.38 -17.04 -6.35
N ARG A 71 -3.48 -18.04 -5.45
CA ARG A 71 -2.96 -17.92 -4.08
C ARG A 71 -1.44 -17.76 -4.05
N ALA A 72 -0.73 -18.43 -4.95
CA ALA A 72 0.72 -18.32 -5.06
C ALA A 72 1.15 -16.89 -5.43
N ASP A 73 0.38 -16.21 -6.29
CA ASP A 73 0.64 -14.81 -6.68
C ASP A 73 0.43 -13.86 -5.48
N ALA A 74 -0.61 -14.09 -4.68
CA ALA A 74 -0.85 -13.33 -3.46
C ALA A 74 0.27 -13.53 -2.41
N GLU A 75 0.74 -14.75 -2.22
CA GLU A 75 1.86 -15.07 -1.31
C GLU A 75 3.18 -14.43 -1.80
N ALA A 76 3.44 -14.45 -3.12
CA ALA A 76 4.58 -13.77 -3.71
C ALA A 76 4.50 -12.24 -3.56
N LEU A 77 3.33 -11.65 -3.78
CA LEU A 77 3.09 -10.22 -3.58
C LEU A 77 3.37 -9.79 -2.14
N ILE A 78 2.90 -10.56 -1.16
CA ILE A 78 3.17 -10.28 0.27
C ILE A 78 4.68 -10.24 0.54
N GLU A 79 5.45 -11.15 -0.04
CA GLU A 79 6.90 -11.18 0.14
C GLU A 79 7.60 -9.98 -0.51
N ILE A 80 7.19 -9.59 -1.72
CA ILE A 80 7.71 -8.40 -2.42
C ILE A 80 7.41 -7.14 -1.60
N LEU A 81 6.17 -6.99 -1.10
CA LEU A 81 5.78 -5.88 -0.25
C LEU A 81 6.61 -5.82 1.03
N ARG A 82 6.85 -6.98 1.66
CA ARG A 82 7.68 -7.09 2.86
C ARG A 82 9.12 -6.66 2.59
N GLN A 83 9.73 -7.14 1.50
CA GLN A 83 11.10 -6.79 1.10
C GLN A 83 11.23 -5.31 0.80
N ARG A 84 10.39 -4.76 -0.08
CA ARG A 84 10.44 -3.34 -0.46
C ARG A 84 10.13 -2.40 0.72
N THR A 85 9.32 -2.85 1.68
CA THR A 85 9.11 -2.11 2.93
C THR A 85 10.37 -2.14 3.81
N ALA A 86 11.03 -3.30 3.94
CA ALA A 86 12.23 -3.49 4.74
C ALA A 86 13.48 -2.79 4.16
N ASP A 87 13.58 -2.71 2.83
CA ASP A 87 14.68 -2.05 2.11
C ASP A 87 14.64 -0.50 2.22
N GLY A 88 13.72 0.02 3.04
CA GLY A 88 13.68 1.44 3.41
C GLY A 88 12.86 2.32 2.48
N ALA A 89 12.31 1.80 1.38
CA ALA A 89 11.44 2.57 0.49
C ALA A 89 10.20 3.11 1.24
N MET A 90 9.64 2.32 2.16
CA MET A 90 8.58 2.76 3.08
C MET A 90 9.09 3.25 4.44
N GLY A 91 10.37 2.99 4.78
CA GLY A 91 10.95 3.27 6.10
C GLY A 91 11.01 4.75 6.46
N VAL A 92 11.10 5.64 5.45
CA VAL A 92 11.04 7.10 5.65
C VAL A 92 9.63 7.56 6.04
N TRP A 93 8.60 6.79 5.69
CA TRP A 93 7.19 7.14 5.87
C TRP A 93 6.54 6.49 7.09
N ALA A 94 7.12 5.40 7.62
CA ALA A 94 6.55 4.59 8.70
C ALA A 94 6.74 5.17 10.13
N GLY A 95 7.06 6.47 10.25
CA GLY A 95 7.26 7.18 11.53
C GLY A 95 5.97 7.41 12.31
#